data_AF-A0A2M7B888-F1
#
_entry.id   AF-A0A2M7B888-F1
#
_cell.length_a   1.000
_cell.length_b   1.000
_cell.length_c   1.000
_cell.angle_alpha   90.00
_cell.angle_beta   90.00
_cell.angle_gamma   90.00
#
_symmetry.space_group_name_H-M   'P 1'
#
loop_
_entity.id
_entity.type
_entity.pdbx_description
1 polymer ?
#
loop_
_entity_poly.entity_id
_entity_poly.type
_entity_poly.pdbx_seq_one_letter_code
_entity_poly.pdbx_strand_id
1 'polypeptide(L)'
;MTILKKPRILYWTTHALTKMHFYQLSENRVKRVINSPHRIEKGIALNTIGMMQRAGSKKHPYEVWTMIQDEKGRRKVISAWRYPGITKPGEKLPEEILKEIREAKL
;
A
#
# COMPACT_ATOMS: atom_id res chain seq x y z
N MET A 1 -18.52 -6.48 5.51
CA MET A 1 -17.12 -6.09 5.81
C MET A 1 -16.26 -7.35 5.73
N THR A 2 -15.37 -7.46 4.74
CA THR A 2 -14.43 -8.59 4.68
C THR A 2 -13.38 -8.38 5.75
N ILE A 3 -13.50 -9.09 6.87
CA ILE A 3 -12.50 -9.08 7.94
C ILE A 3 -11.26 -9.80 7.41
N LEU A 4 -10.25 -9.04 7.00
CA LEU A 4 -8.98 -9.61 6.57
C LEU A 4 -8.30 -10.25 7.79
N LYS A 5 -8.22 -11.59 7.80
CA LYS A 5 -7.48 -12.32 8.85
C LYS A 5 -6.02 -11.86 8.85
N LYS A 6 -5.47 -11.62 10.04
CA LYS A 6 -4.08 -11.21 10.18
C LYS A 6 -3.16 -12.37 9.74
N PRO A 7 -2.30 -12.17 8.73
CA PRO A 7 -1.34 -13.18 8.32
C PRO A 7 -0.27 -13.35 9.40
N ARG A 8 0.20 -14.58 9.62
CA ARG A 8 1.28 -14.85 10.57
C ARG A 8 2.66 -14.43 10.02
N ILE A 9 2.81 -14.36 8.70
CA ILE A 9 4.09 -14.07 8.04
C ILE A 9 3.88 -13.03 6.93
N LEU A 10 4.71 -11.99 6.92
CA LEU A 10 4.80 -11.02 5.83
C LEU A 10 5.98 -11.40 4.92
N TYR A 11 5.74 -11.35 3.61
CA TYR A 11 6.78 -11.53 2.59
C TYR A 11 6.93 -10.23 1.80
N TRP A 12 8.12 -9.64 1.79
CA TRP A 12 8.40 -8.38 1.08
C TRP A 12 8.96 -8.69 -0.30
N THR A 13 8.31 -8.19 -1.35
CA THR A 13 8.87 -8.28 -2.71
C THR A 13 10.03 -7.31 -2.88
N THR A 14 10.91 -7.57 -3.84
CA THR A 14 11.97 -6.62 -4.23
C THR A 14 11.38 -5.25 -4.58
N HIS A 15 10.25 -5.23 -5.31
CA HIS A 15 9.58 -3.97 -5.66
C HIS A 15 9.13 -3.18 -4.42
N ALA A 16 8.54 -3.85 -3.42
CA ALA A 16 8.17 -3.21 -2.16
C ALA A 16 9.39 -2.64 -1.44
N LEU A 17 10.49 -3.40 -1.35
CA LEU A 17 11.72 -2.96 -0.70
C LEU A 17 12.33 -1.74 -1.42
N THR A 18 12.40 -1.75 -2.75
CA THR A 18 12.89 -0.61 -3.54
C THR A 18 12.03 0.64 -3.33
N LYS A 19 10.71 0.49 -3.34
CA LYS A 19 9.78 1.59 -3.11
C LYS A 19 9.86 2.13 -1.69
N MET A 20 10.00 1.25 -0.71
CA MET A 20 10.21 1.64 0.68
C MET A 20 11.50 2.44 0.86
N HIS A 21 12.59 2.02 0.22
CA HIS A 21 13.84 2.77 0.21
C HIS A 21 13.64 4.17 -0.42
N PHE A 22 13.05 4.21 -1.62
CA PHE A 22 12.79 5.47 -2.35
C PHE A 22 11.95 6.47 -1.53
N TYR A 23 10.87 6.01 -0.89
CA TYR A 23 9.99 6.86 -0.09
C TYR A 23 10.39 6.97 1.39
N GLN A 24 11.56 6.44 1.77
CA GLN A 24 12.06 6.39 3.15
C GLN A 24 10.98 5.87 4.12
N LEU A 25 10.40 4.72 3.79
CA LEU A 25 9.38 4.03 4.58
C LEU A 25 10.04 2.86 5.31
N SER A 26 9.98 2.89 6.64
CA SER A 26 10.40 1.74 7.44
C SER A 26 9.39 0.59 7.35
N GLU A 27 9.85 -0.64 7.56
CA GLU A 27 8.95 -1.80 7.66
C GLU A 27 7.86 -1.58 8.70
N ASN A 28 8.19 -1.01 9.86
CA ASN A 28 7.22 -0.74 10.91
C ASN A 28 6.13 0.24 10.47
N ARG A 29 6.48 1.22 9.63
CA ARG A 29 5.50 2.14 9.05
C ARG A 29 4.54 1.39 8.13
N VAL A 30 5.04 0.51 7.28
CA VAL A 30 4.19 -0.28 6.36
C VAL A 30 3.36 -1.32 7.12
N LYS A 31 3.94 -2.02 8.10
CA LYS A 31 3.22 -2.93 9.02
C LYS A 31 2.06 -2.21 9.71
N ARG A 32 2.21 -0.93 10.08
CA ARG A 32 1.12 -0.13 10.65
C ARG A 32 -0.04 0.04 9.68
N VAL A 33 0.25 0.34 8.40
CA VAL A 33 -0.79 0.43 7.36
C VAL A 33 -1.52 -0.90 7.21
N ILE A 34 -0.79 -2.02 7.21
CA ILE A 34 -1.38 -3.36 7.05
C ILE A 34 -2.25 -3.75 8.26
N ASN A 35 -1.83 -3.39 9.47
CA ASN A 35 -2.52 -3.78 10.71
C ASN A 35 -3.73 -2.89 11.02
N SER A 36 -3.66 -1.60 10.71
CA SER A 36 -4.70 -0.63 11.02
C SER A 36 -4.90 0.38 9.88
N PRO A 37 -5.33 -0.10 8.69
CA PRO A 37 -5.61 0.78 7.56
C PRO A 37 -6.80 1.69 7.89
N HIS A 38 -6.73 2.95 7.46
CA HIS A 38 -7.89 3.85 7.49
C HIS A 38 -8.81 3.61 6.30
N ARG A 39 -8.27 3.10 5.19
CA ARG A 39 -9.02 2.76 3.99
C ARG A 39 -8.48 1.49 3.35
N ILE A 40 -9.39 0.68 2.80
CA ILE A 40 -9.10 -0.56 2.08
C ILE A 40 -9.88 -0.49 0.76
N GLU A 41 -9.19 -0.69 -0.36
CA GLU A 41 -9.78 -0.70 -1.70
C GLU A 41 -9.25 -1.87 -2.52
N LYS A 42 -9.91 -2.18 -3.64
CA LYS A 42 -9.37 -3.14 -4.62
C LYS A 42 -8.07 -2.59 -5.18
N GLY A 43 -7.01 -3.40 -5.14
CA GLY A 43 -5.73 -3.01 -5.71
C GLY A 43 -5.80 -2.94 -7.23
N ILE A 44 -4.83 -2.24 -7.82
CA ILE A 44 -4.79 -2.02 -9.27
C ILE A 44 -4.39 -3.30 -10.01
N ALA A 45 -3.49 -4.10 -9.42
CA ALA A 45 -3.11 -5.40 -9.95
C ALA A 45 -4.12 -6.49 -9.57
N LEU A 46 -4.19 -7.55 -10.37
CA LEU A 46 -5.13 -8.66 -10.15
C LEU A 46 -4.90 -9.30 -8.78
N ASN A 47 -5.98 -9.56 -8.04
CA ASN A 47 -5.96 -10.17 -6.71
C ASN A 47 -5.13 -9.41 -5.66
N THR A 48 -4.93 -8.10 -5.85
CA THR A 48 -4.29 -7.24 -4.85
C THR A 48 -5.31 -6.41 -4.09
N ILE A 49 -4.96 -6.01 -2.87
CA ILE A 49 -5.74 -5.12 -2.02
C ILE A 49 -4.88 -3.90 -1.72
N GLY A 50 -5.41 -2.72 -1.99
CA GLY A 50 -4.81 -1.45 -1.61
C GLY A 50 -5.23 -1.07 -0.19
N MET A 51 -4.26 -0.79 0.66
CA MET A 51 -4.47 -0.31 2.03
C MET A 51 -3.82 1.05 2.19
N MET A 52 -4.52 1.99 2.84
CA MET A 52 -4.03 3.34 3.03
C MET A 52 -4.16 3.78 4.49
N GLN A 53 -3.18 4.54 4.95
CA GLN A 53 -3.23 5.22 6.24
C GLN A 53 -2.75 6.65 6.10
N ARG A 54 -3.57 7.59 6.60
CA ARG A 54 -3.21 9.01 6.68
C ARG A 54 -2.04 9.23 7.64
N ALA A 55 -1.22 10.22 7.34
CA ALA A 55 0.04 10.51 8.01
C ALA A 55 0.40 11.99 7.87
N GLY A 56 1.46 12.39 8.57
CA GLY A 56 1.96 13.76 8.51
C GLY A 56 1.22 14.70 9.46
N SER A 57 1.43 16.00 9.25
CA SER A 57 0.85 17.06 10.07
C SER A 57 -0.32 17.73 9.34
N LYS A 58 -1.08 18.59 10.03
CA LYS A 58 -2.15 19.38 9.42
C LYS A 58 -1.64 20.25 8.25
N LYS A 59 -0.40 20.74 8.32
CA LYS A 59 0.23 21.57 7.28
C LYS A 59 0.79 20.75 6.11
N HIS A 60 1.24 19.52 6.37
CA HIS A 60 1.82 18.63 5.36
C HIS A 60 1.25 17.21 5.51
N PRO A 61 -0.04 17.02 5.14
CA PRO A 61 -0.65 15.70 5.19
C PRO A 61 -0.14 14.85 4.02
N TYR A 62 0.01 13.55 4.27
CA TYR A 62 0.27 12.57 3.23
C TYR A 62 -0.40 11.24 3.58
N GLU A 63 -0.51 10.35 2.61
CA GLU A 63 -0.98 8.98 2.84
C GLU A 63 0.16 8.01 2.59
N VAL A 64 0.23 6.97 3.42
CA VAL A 64 1.05 5.79 3.12
C VAL A 64 0.13 4.74 2.56
N TRP A 65 0.44 4.31 1.36
CA TRP A 65 -0.29 3.28 0.65
C TRP A 65 0.53 2.00 0.64
N THR A 66 -0.16 0.87 0.66
CA THR A 66 0.45 -0.45 0.62
C THR A 66 -0.44 -1.37 -0.19
N MET A 67 0.12 -1.98 -1.23
CA MET A 67 -0.55 -3.05 -1.97
C MET A 67 -0.11 -4.39 -1.41
N ILE A 68 -1.09 -5.21 -1.06
CA ILE A 68 -0.86 -6.56 -0.53
C ILE A 68 -1.55 -7.60 -1.41
N GLN A 69 -1.05 -8.83 -1.33
CA GLN A 69 -1.72 -10.01 -1.87
C GLN A 69 -1.71 -11.10 -0.81
N ASP A 70 -2.88 -11.64 -0.49
CA ASP A 70 -3.02 -12.76 0.44
C ASP A 70 -2.82 -14.08 -0.31
N GLU A 71 -1.95 -14.92 0.24
CA GLU A 71 -1.70 -16.28 -0.22
C GLU A 71 -1.88 -17.26 0.93
N LYS A 72 -1.95 -18.56 0.62
CA LYS A 72 -2.07 -19.60 1.66
C LYS A 72 -0.88 -19.51 2.63
N GLY A 73 -1.14 -19.00 3.84
CA GLY A 73 -0.17 -18.93 4.95
C GLY A 73 0.70 -17.67 5.02
N ARG A 74 0.65 -16.77 4.04
CA ARG A 74 1.46 -15.53 4.04
C ARG A 74 0.75 -14.37 3.37
N ARG A 75 1.16 -13.15 3.70
CA ARG A 75 0.76 -11.93 2.98
C ARG A 75 1.97 -11.35 2.29
N LYS A 76 1.92 -11.30 0.97
CA LYS A 76 2.93 -10.60 0.17
C LYS A 76 2.65 -9.10 0.23
N VAL A 77 3.67 -8.32 0.55
CA VAL A 77 3.67 -6.88 0.36
C VAL A 77 4.24 -6.63 -1.03
N ILE A 78 3.39 -6.18 -1.93
CA ILE A 78 3.71 -6.00 -3.34
C ILE A 78 4.38 -4.64 -3.57
N SER A 79 3.84 -3.57 -3.00
CA SER A 79 4.37 -2.21 -3.12
C SER A 79 3.98 -1.35 -1.92
N ALA A 80 4.76 -0.31 -1.64
CA ALA A 80 4.43 0.70 -0.63
C ALA A 80 4.96 2.08 -1.02
N TRP A 81 4.11 3.11 -1.04
CA TRP A 81 4.49 4.47 -1.44
C TRP A 81 3.88 5.56 -0.55
N ARG A 82 4.45 6.77 -0.63
CA ARG A 82 3.84 7.98 -0.07
C ARG A 82 3.09 8.71 -1.16
N TYR A 83 1.82 9.01 -0.90
CA TYR A 83 1.01 9.89 -1.72
C TYR A 83 0.97 11.29 -1.11
N PRO A 84 1.32 12.36 -1.85
CA PRO A 84 1.26 13.72 -1.34
C PRO A 84 -0.20 14.15 -1.16
N GLY A 85 -0.60 14.47 0.08
CA GLY A 85 -1.98 14.84 0.40
C GLY A 85 -2.87 13.67 0.83
N ILE A 86 -4.19 13.90 0.74
CA ILE A 86 -5.23 12.98 1.19
C ILE A 86 -6.18 12.74 0.02
N THR A 87 -6.37 11.49 -0.37
CA THR A 87 -7.28 11.13 -1.45
C THR A 87 -8.72 10.97 -0.96
N LYS A 88 -9.70 11.28 -1.81
CA LYS A 88 -11.11 10.95 -1.53
C LYS A 88 -11.40 9.49 -1.94
N PRO A 89 -12.24 8.74 -1.20
CA PRO A 89 -12.64 7.41 -1.61
C PRO A 89 -13.24 7.43 -3.03
N GLY A 90 -12.79 6.53 -3.91
CA GLY A 90 -13.27 6.43 -5.30
C GLY A 90 -12.65 7.43 -6.28
N GLU A 91 -11.74 8.29 -5.83
CA GLU A 91 -10.97 9.18 -6.72
C GLU A 91 -9.91 8.38 -7.47
N LYS A 92 -9.77 8.63 -8.78
CA LYS A 92 -8.76 7.96 -9.59
C LYS A 92 -7.37 8.42 -9.14
N LEU A 93 -6.45 7.46 -8.98
CA LEU A 93 -5.04 7.78 -8.78
C LEU A 93 -4.48 8.55 -9.98
N PRO A 94 -3.49 9.45 -9.76
CA PRO A 94 -2.78 10.13 -10.84
C PRO A 94 -2.25 9.17 -11.90
N GLU A 95 -2.29 9.60 -13.16
CA GLU A 95 -1.98 8.75 -14.31
C GLU A 95 -0.54 8.24 -14.33
N GLU A 96 0.40 9.04 -13.81
CA GLU A 96 1.81 8.65 -13.64
C GLU A 96 1.96 7.43 -12.73
N ILE A 97 1.21 7.38 -11.62
CA ILE A 97 1.22 6.26 -10.67
C ILE A 97 0.59 5.03 -11.34
N LEU A 98 -0.49 5.22 -12.08
CA LEU A 98 -1.14 4.13 -12.82
C LEU A 98 -0.21 3.54 -13.90
N LYS A 99 0.51 4.39 -14.62
CA LYS A 99 1.47 4.00 -15.65
C LYS A 99 2.61 3.19 -15.04
N GLU A 100 3.19 3.68 -13.94
CA GLU A 100 4.26 2.98 -13.24
C GLU A 100 3.83 1.56 -12.81
N ILE A 101 2.63 1.43 -12.24
CA ILE A 101 2.12 0.13 -11.78
C ILE A 101 1.92 -0.84 -12.94
N ARG A 102 1.47 -0.36 -14.11
CA ARG A 102 1.32 -1.17 -15.32
C ARG A 102 2.67 -1.62 -15.88
N GLU A 103 3.66 -0.73 -15.90
CA GLU A 103 5.00 -1.01 -16.42
C GLU A 103 5.79 -1.96 -15.52
N ALA A 104 5.55 -1.92 -14.21
CA ALA A 104 6.20 -2.78 -13.23
C ALA A 104 5.89 -4.29 -13.39
N LYS A 105 4.99 -4.68 -14.33
CA LYS A 105 4.55 -6.08 -14.57
C LYS A 105 4.31 -6.86 -13.26
N LEU A 106 3.59 -6.24 -12.32
CA LEU A 106 3.18 -6.85 -11.05
C LEU A 106 2.06 -7.90 -11.23
#